data_AF-A0A920TNM9-F1
#
_entry.id   AF-A0A920TNM9-F1
#
_cell.length_a   1.000
_cell.length_b   1.000
_cell.length_c   1.000
_cell.angle_alpha   90.00
_cell.angle_beta   90.00
_cell.angle_gamma   90.00
#
_symmetry.space_group_name_H-M   'P 1'
#
loop_
_entity.id
_entity.type
_entity.pdbx_description
1 polymer ?
#
loop_
_entity_poly.entity_id
_entity_poly.type
_entity_poly.pdbx_seq_one_letter_code
_entity_poly.pdbx_strand_id
1 'polypeptide(L)'
;MWGYISLIIFHRRKKGEVGSSTMPHKINPIDFENAEGNLDLANSIFHYLSSKITKSRWQRDLSDSTSMRNIGSCFAYTLIALSSLIKGLNKLQINKKVINQDLENAWGVLTEAIQTVMRKHTWKVVMK
;
A
#
# COMPACT_ATOMS: atom_id res chain seq x y z
N MET A 1 -0.64 -2.22 3.59
CA MET A 1 -0.03 -3.56 3.87
C MET A 1 1.16 -3.44 4.80
N TRP A 2 2.15 -2.58 4.48
CA TRP A 2 3.32 -2.31 5.34
C TRP A 2 2.95 -2.13 6.82
N GLY A 3 1.99 -1.25 7.15
CA GLY A 3 1.54 -1.03 8.52
C GLY A 3 0.99 -2.28 9.23
N TYR A 4 0.23 -3.14 8.53
CA TYR A 4 -0.27 -4.39 9.11
C TYR A 4 0.87 -5.39 9.40
N ILE A 5 1.95 -5.36 8.61
CA ILE A 5 3.14 -6.17 8.88
C ILE A 5 3.88 -5.60 10.10
N SER A 6 4.00 -4.28 10.22
CA SER A 6 4.59 -3.61 11.39
C SER A 6 3.81 -3.89 12.68
N LEU A 7 2.48 -4.05 12.60
CA LEU A 7 1.60 -4.45 13.71
C LEU A 7 1.57 -5.97 13.97
N ILE A 8 2.37 -6.77 13.25
CA ILE A 8 2.46 -8.24 13.41
C ILE A 8 1.13 -8.95 13.05
N ILE A 9 0.17 -8.24 12.46
CA ILE A 9 -1.09 -8.81 11.96
C ILE A 9 -0.80 -9.80 10.83
N PHE A 10 0.18 -9.49 9.99
CA PHE A 10 0.76 -10.43 9.04
C PHE A 10 2.21 -10.74 9.40
N HIS A 11 2.57 -12.03 9.39
CA HIS A 11 3.94 -12.49 9.52
C HIS A 11 4.39 -13.27 8.28
N ARG A 12 5.70 -13.32 8.00
CA ARG A 12 6.24 -14.00 6.81
C ARG A 12 6.54 -15.47 7.08
N ARG A 13 6.37 -16.31 6.05
CA ARG A 13 6.81 -17.72 6.04
C ARG A 13 8.06 -17.87 5.18
N LYS A 14 9.25 -17.66 5.74
CA LYS A 14 10.46 -18.27 5.16
C LYS A 14 11.56 -18.43 6.20
N LYS A 15 11.91 -19.68 6.50
CA LYS A 15 13.17 -20.01 7.19
C LYS A 15 14.31 -19.67 6.22
N GLY A 16 15.20 -18.75 6.59
CA GLY A 16 16.43 -18.45 5.85
C GLY A 16 16.48 -17.12 5.07
N GLU A 17 15.43 -16.29 5.07
CA GLU A 17 15.57 -14.90 4.58
C GLU A 17 16.22 -14.05 5.69
N VAL A 18 17.42 -13.53 5.42
CA VAL A 18 18.09 -12.55 6.29
C VAL A 18 17.51 -11.17 5.95
N GLY A 19 16.69 -10.59 6.84
CA GLY A 19 16.07 -9.28 6.60
C GLY A 19 16.96 -8.09 6.97
N SER A 20 18.08 -8.30 7.67
CA SER A 20 19.10 -7.29 7.95
C SER A 20 20.45 -7.97 8.20
N SER A 21 21.53 -7.41 7.67
CA SER A 21 22.91 -7.89 7.88
C SER A 21 23.38 -7.79 9.33
N THR A 22 22.80 -6.89 10.12
CA THR A 22 23.17 -6.66 11.53
C THR A 22 22.12 -7.15 12.53
N MET A 23 20.89 -7.43 12.08
CA MET A 23 19.78 -7.85 12.93
C MET A 23 19.15 -9.15 12.39
N PRO A 24 19.59 -10.34 12.87
CA PRO A 24 19.15 -11.64 12.33
C PRO A 24 17.64 -11.92 12.48
N HIS A 25 16.99 -11.28 13.45
CA HIS A 25 15.56 -11.43 13.72
C HIS A 25 14.69 -10.40 12.99
N LYS A 26 15.29 -9.36 12.38
CA LYS A 26 14.55 -8.28 11.72
C LYS A 26 14.09 -8.73 10.35
N ILE A 27 12.78 -8.68 10.10
CA ILE A 27 12.16 -9.05 8.84
C ILE A 27 11.45 -7.81 8.29
N ASN A 28 11.88 -7.30 7.14
CA ASN A 28 11.31 -6.10 6.52
C ASN A 28 10.34 -6.48 5.38
N PRO A 29 9.25 -5.73 5.18
CA PRO A 29 8.32 -5.91 4.06
C PRO A 29 8.88 -5.38 2.73
N ILE A 30 10.13 -5.72 2.38
CA ILE A 30 10.89 -5.14 1.27
C ILE A 30 10.20 -5.27 -0.10
N ASP A 31 9.44 -6.34 -0.32
CA ASP A 31 8.71 -6.52 -1.58
C ASP A 31 7.61 -5.46 -1.76
N PHE A 32 6.99 -5.00 -0.67
CA PHE A 32 6.00 -3.92 -0.69
C PHE A 32 6.67 -2.55 -0.82
N GLU A 33 7.79 -2.33 -0.13
CA GLU A 33 8.58 -1.09 -0.23
C GLU A 33 9.14 -0.89 -1.65
N ASN A 34 9.63 -1.97 -2.27
CA ASN A 34 10.05 -1.97 -3.67
C ASN A 34 8.89 -1.66 -4.62
N ALA A 35 7.70 -2.24 -4.37
CA ALA A 35 6.54 -1.97 -5.17
C ALA A 35 6.11 -0.50 -5.09
N GLU A 36 6.06 0.05 -3.88
CA GLU A 36 5.73 1.46 -3.61
C GLU A 36 6.66 2.40 -4.38
N GLY A 37 7.98 2.25 -4.24
CA GLY A 37 8.94 3.10 -4.96
C GLY A 37 8.83 3.00 -6.48
N ASN A 38 8.56 1.81 -7.03
CA ASN A 38 8.36 1.65 -8.48
C ASN A 38 7.03 2.25 -8.97
N LEU A 39 5.96 2.21 -8.17
CA LEU A 39 4.69 2.86 -8.51
C LEU A 39 4.84 4.38 -8.52
N ASP A 40 5.59 4.95 -7.57
CA ASP A 40 5.84 6.39 -7.53
C ASP A 40 6.63 6.86 -8.76
N LEU A 41 7.66 6.10 -9.17
CA LEU A 41 8.39 6.37 -10.40
C LEU A 41 7.48 6.25 -11.63
N ALA A 42 6.67 5.20 -11.72
CA ALA A 42 5.73 5.02 -12.83
C ALA A 42 4.74 6.20 -12.92
N ASN A 43 4.12 6.58 -11.81
CA ASN A 43 3.17 7.69 -11.74
C ASN A 43 3.80 9.02 -12.13
N SER A 44 5.03 9.28 -11.66
CA SER A 44 5.77 10.50 -12.01
C SER A 44 5.94 10.64 -13.53
N ILE A 45 6.31 9.56 -14.21
CA ILE A 45 6.49 9.57 -15.67
C ILE A 45 5.13 9.62 -16.38
N PHE A 46 4.10 8.90 -15.88
CA PHE A 46 2.74 8.98 -16.43
C PHE A 46 2.17 10.41 -16.36
N HIS A 47 2.36 11.12 -15.24
CA HIS A 47 1.94 12.51 -15.09
C HIS A 47 2.70 13.44 -16.03
N TYR A 48 4.02 13.25 -16.16
CA TYR A 48 4.80 14.01 -17.14
C TYR A 48 4.26 13.79 -18.56
N LEU A 49 4.08 12.54 -18.98
CA LEU A 49 3.62 12.21 -20.33
C LEU A 49 2.22 12.77 -20.61
N SER A 50 1.26 12.61 -19.68
CA SER A 50 -0.10 13.12 -19.88
C SER A 50 -0.14 14.65 -20.04
N SER A 51 0.72 15.36 -19.31
CA SER A 51 0.84 16.82 -19.44
C SER A 51 1.57 17.25 -20.71
N LYS A 52 2.53 16.44 -21.19
CA LYS A 52 3.43 16.82 -22.28
C LYS A 52 2.88 16.52 -23.67
N ILE A 53 2.27 15.36 -23.87
CA ILE A 53 1.82 14.90 -25.21
C ILE A 53 0.57 15.63 -25.69
N THR A 54 -0.15 16.31 -24.80
CA THR A 54 -1.37 17.08 -25.10
C THR A 54 -1.09 18.50 -25.61
N LYS A 55 0.17 18.95 -25.60
CA LYS A 55 0.57 20.32 -25.97
C LYS A 55 1.65 20.31 -27.05
N SER A 56 1.36 20.96 -28.17
CA SER A 56 2.27 21.17 -29.29
C SER A 56 2.11 22.59 -29.85
N ARG A 57 3.20 23.23 -30.30
CA ARG A 57 3.16 24.59 -30.87
C ARG A 57 2.66 24.58 -32.32
N TRP A 58 1.74 25.50 -32.64
CA TRP A 58 1.14 25.69 -33.97
C TRP A 58 0.63 24.37 -34.59
N GLN A 59 0.99 24.05 -35.83
CA GLN A 59 0.52 22.82 -36.49
C GLN A 59 1.08 21.56 -35.84
N ARG A 60 2.33 21.57 -35.35
CA ARG A 60 2.99 20.54 -34.51
C ARG A 60 4.49 20.86 -34.31
N ASP A 61 5.00 20.77 -33.09
CA ASP A 61 6.43 20.66 -32.78
C ASP A 61 6.87 19.20 -32.51
N LEU A 62 8.18 18.91 -32.55
CA LEU A 62 8.72 17.55 -32.45
C LEU A 62 9.10 17.11 -31.02
N SER A 63 8.82 17.92 -29.99
CA SER A 63 9.26 17.62 -28.61
C SER A 63 8.53 16.42 -27.99
N ASP A 64 7.36 16.06 -28.53
CA ASP A 64 6.62 14.84 -28.20
C ASP A 64 7.37 13.55 -28.60
N SER A 65 8.14 13.58 -29.69
CA SER A 65 8.81 12.41 -30.24
C SER A 65 9.78 11.72 -29.27
N THR A 66 10.55 12.49 -28.49
CA THR A 66 11.45 11.92 -27.46
C THR A 66 10.67 11.50 -26.22
N SER A 67 9.64 12.26 -25.82
CA SER A 67 8.79 11.92 -24.68
C SER A 67 8.04 10.60 -24.91
N MET A 68 7.47 10.38 -26.09
CA MET A 68 6.72 9.14 -26.42
C MET A 68 7.59 7.88 -26.39
N ARG A 69 8.91 7.98 -26.62
CA ARG A 69 9.83 6.83 -26.49
C ARG A 69 9.93 6.32 -25.04
N ASN A 70 9.51 7.10 -24.06
CA ASN A 70 9.53 6.75 -22.65
C ASN A 70 8.23 6.09 -22.16
N ILE A 71 7.22 5.90 -23.02
CA ILE A 71 5.97 5.21 -22.64
C ILE A 71 6.27 3.79 -22.10
N GLY A 72 7.20 3.07 -22.74
CA GLY A 72 7.62 1.74 -22.30
C GLY A 72 8.20 1.72 -20.89
N SER A 73 8.96 2.75 -20.51
CA SER A 73 9.56 2.88 -19.18
C SER A 73 8.49 2.95 -18.09
N CYS A 74 7.38 3.67 -18.29
CA CYS A 74 6.27 3.72 -17.33
C CYS A 74 5.69 2.33 -17.05
N PHE A 75 5.43 1.57 -18.13
CA PHE A 75 4.90 0.22 -18.01
C PHE A 75 5.92 -0.75 -17.41
N ALA A 76 7.22 -0.57 -17.68
CA ALA A 76 8.27 -1.37 -17.07
C ALA A 76 8.30 -1.20 -15.54
N TYR A 77 8.28 0.05 -15.04
CA TYR A 77 8.20 0.31 -13.59
C TYR A 77 6.92 -0.27 -12.97
N THR A 78 5.78 -0.12 -13.65
CA THR A 78 4.51 -0.70 -13.21
C THR A 78 4.60 -2.22 -13.12
N LEU A 79 5.19 -2.88 -14.12
CA LEU A 79 5.35 -4.33 -14.15
C LEU A 79 6.26 -4.84 -13.02
N ILE A 80 7.37 -4.15 -12.75
CA ILE A 80 8.29 -4.47 -11.65
C ILE A 80 7.56 -4.33 -10.31
N ALA A 81 6.76 -3.27 -10.14
CA ALA A 81 5.95 -3.07 -8.95
C ALA A 81 4.94 -4.21 -8.75
N LEU A 82 4.18 -4.56 -9.80
CA LEU A 82 3.20 -5.65 -9.75
C LEU A 82 3.85 -7.00 -9.44
N SER A 83 5.00 -7.30 -10.05
CA SER A 83 5.78 -8.51 -9.73
C SER A 83 6.19 -8.55 -8.26
N SER A 84 6.64 -7.42 -7.72
CA SER A 84 7.02 -7.29 -6.31
C SER A 84 5.81 -7.41 -5.37
N LEU A 85 4.66 -6.84 -5.73
CA LEU A 85 3.41 -7.01 -4.98
C LEU A 85 2.99 -8.47 -4.91
N ILE A 86 2.96 -9.19 -6.05
CA ILE A 86 2.59 -10.60 -6.09
C ILE A 86 3.54 -11.44 -5.22
N LYS A 87 4.86 -11.18 -5.31
CA LYS A 87 5.85 -11.82 -4.44
C LYS A 87 5.58 -11.52 -2.96
N GLY A 88 5.28 -10.27 -2.62
CA GLY A 88 4.96 -9.84 -1.26
C GLY A 88 3.70 -10.53 -0.71
N LEU A 89 2.62 -10.56 -1.50
CA LEU A 89 1.34 -11.19 -1.13
C LEU A 89 1.50 -12.69 -0.88
N ASN A 90 2.26 -13.40 -1.73
CA ASN A 90 2.53 -14.83 -1.57
C ASN A 90 3.34 -15.17 -0.30
N LYS A 91 4.00 -14.19 0.32
CA LYS A 91 4.76 -14.37 1.58
C LYS A 91 3.91 -14.16 2.83
N LEU A 92 2.69 -13.64 2.72
CA LEU A 92 1.86 -13.26 3.86
C LEU A 92 1.25 -14.47 4.56
N GLN A 93 1.32 -14.49 5.89
CA GLN A 93 0.52 -15.35 6.75
C GLN A 93 -0.18 -14.51 7.81
N ILE A 94 -1.44 -14.83 8.07
CA ILE A 94 -2.25 -14.10 9.04
C ILE A 94 -1.99 -14.58 10.47
N ASN A 95 -1.77 -13.63 11.38
CA ASN A 95 -1.64 -13.91 12.81
C ASN A 95 -2.98 -13.70 13.53
N LYS A 96 -3.85 -14.71 13.49
CA LYS A 96 -5.17 -14.64 14.14
C LYS A 96 -5.08 -14.37 15.65
N LYS A 97 -4.03 -14.85 16.32
CA LYS A 97 -3.86 -14.66 17.76
C LYS A 97 -3.67 -13.18 18.11
N VAL A 98 -2.79 -12.48 17.40
CA VAL A 98 -2.56 -11.04 17.61
C VAL A 98 -3.82 -10.24 17.31
N ILE A 99 -4.52 -10.57 16.21
CA ILE A 99 -5.78 -9.91 15.85
C ILE A 99 -6.83 -10.08 16.96
N ASN A 100 -7.04 -11.31 17.43
CA ASN A 100 -8.03 -11.58 18.48
C ASN A 100 -7.66 -10.87 19.79
N GLN A 101 -6.38 -10.88 20.17
CA GLN A 101 -5.93 -10.22 21.39
C GLN A 101 -6.08 -8.69 21.31
N ASP A 102 -5.84 -8.10 20.14
CA ASP A 102 -6.06 -6.67 19.92
C ASP A 102 -7.55 -6.31 20.03
N LEU A 103 -8.43 -7.14 19.45
CA LEU A 103 -9.89 -6.99 19.58
C LEU A 103 -10.38 -7.16 21.02
N GLU A 104 -9.86 -8.14 21.77
CA GLU A 104 -10.19 -8.37 23.18
C GLU A 104 -9.78 -7.19 24.07
N ASN A 105 -8.74 -6.44 23.70
CA ASN A 105 -8.32 -5.25 24.43
C ASN A 105 -9.10 -3.99 24.01
N ALA A 106 -9.76 -3.99 22.86
CA ALA A 106 -10.40 -2.82 22.27
C ALA A 106 -11.91 -2.70 22.58
N TRP A 107 -12.35 -2.96 23.82
CA TRP A 107 -13.78 -2.91 24.21
C TRP A 107 -14.49 -1.58 23.87
N GLY A 108 -13.75 -0.48 23.81
CA GLY A 108 -14.28 0.84 23.44
C GLY A 108 -14.94 0.89 22.05
N VAL A 109 -14.62 -0.03 21.15
CA VAL A 109 -15.29 -0.09 19.82
C VAL A 109 -16.78 -0.46 19.92
N LEU A 110 -17.22 -1.10 21.00
CA LEU A 110 -18.63 -1.45 21.22
C LEU A 110 -19.51 -0.26 21.58
N THR A 111 -18.91 0.86 21.98
CA THR A 111 -19.66 2.05 22.45
C THR A 111 -20.58 2.62 21.37
N GLU A 112 -20.14 2.59 20.10
CA GLU A 112 -20.96 3.04 18.96
C GLU A 112 -22.19 2.13 18.74
N ALA A 113 -22.02 0.82 18.90
CA ALA A 113 -23.14 -0.13 18.80
C ALA A 113 -24.17 0.11 19.92
N ILE A 114 -23.71 0.31 21.15
CA ILE A 114 -24.58 0.65 22.30
C ILE A 114 -25.31 1.97 22.03
N GLN A 115 -24.59 3.01 21.60
CA GLN A 115 -25.19 4.30 21.27
C GLN A 115 -26.26 4.19 20.18
N THR A 116 -26.02 3.36 19.16
CA THR A 116 -26.96 3.13 18.07
C THR A 116 -28.26 2.51 18.57
N VAL A 117 -28.17 1.50 19.44
CA VAL A 117 -29.34 0.88 20.08
C VAL A 117 -30.10 1.90 20.94
N MET A 118 -29.39 2.71 21.73
CA MET A 118 -30.01 3.76 22.55
C MET A 118 -30.78 4.78 21.70
N ARG A 119 -30.19 5.26 20.59
CA ARG A 119 -30.86 6.18 19.65
C ARG A 119 -32.12 5.57 19.04
N LYS A 120 -32.08 4.29 18.66
CA LYS A 120 -33.24 3.57 18.13
C LYS A 120 -34.42 3.57 19.11
N HIS A 121 -34.15 3.48 20.40
CA HIS A 121 -35.18 3.52 21.45
C HIS A 121 -35.51 4.94 21.93
N THR A 122 -35.12 5.98 21.18
CA THR A 122 -35.37 7.42 21.48
C THR A 122 -34.72 7.95 22.76
N TRP A 123 -33.68 7.28 23.26
CA TRP A 123 -32.89 7.80 24.38
C TRP A 123 -32.04 8.98 23.88
N LYS A 124 -32.13 10.14 24.54
CA LYS A 124 -31.28 11.29 24.24
C LYS A 124 -29.84 11.01 24.70
N VAL A 125 -28.97 10.66 23.75
CA VAL A 125 -27.53 10.52 24.02
C VAL A 125 -26.86 11.87 23.79
N VAL A 126 -26.63 12.63 24.85
CA VAL A 126 -25.77 13.82 24.85
C VAL A 126 -24.37 13.37 25.29
N MET A 127 -23.45 13.21 24.36
CA MET A 127 -22.03 13.04 24.68
C MET A 127 -21.37 14.42 24.60
N LYS A 128 -20.80 14.89 25.71
CA LYS A 128 -19.86 16.01 25.73
C LYS A 128 -18.45 15.49 25.49
#